data_AF-A0A7K2C3N6-F1
#
_entry.id   AF-A0A7K2C3N6-F1
#
_cell.length_a   1.000
_cell.length_b   1.000
_cell.length_c   1.000
_cell.angle_alpha   90.00
_cell.angle_beta   90.00
_cell.angle_gamma   90.00
#
_symmetry.space_group_name_H-M   'P 1'
#
loop_
_entity.id
_entity.type
_entity.pdbx_description
1 polymer ?
#
loop_
_entity_poly.entity_id
_entity_poly.type
_entity_poly.pdbx_seq_one_letter_code
_entity_poly.pdbx_strand_id
1 'polypeptide(L)'
;MDDSKFKEGLYEGQMKGASKVKRFLFGVNGRPPRSYQIFKDREFTVEHILPQSNQHWNSWKAFEGQDPRDWINRIGNLTLLTKTDNKPTRNFNRSFEKKKAIFRECSLSITSRLAEYDDWTPESIEKRQRYMVKRAVEVWRFDR
;
A
#
# COMPACT_ATOMS: atom_id res chain seq x y z
N MET A 1 16.51 -16.97 10.42
CA MET A 1 16.19 -15.54 10.52
C MET A 1 15.15 -15.41 11.64
N ASP A 2 15.45 -14.67 12.70
CA ASP A 2 14.53 -14.49 13.82
C ASP A 2 13.31 -13.69 13.34
N ASP A 3 12.13 -14.30 13.40
CA ASP A 3 10.85 -13.70 13.02
C ASP A 3 10.63 -12.34 13.72
N SER A 4 11.22 -12.13 14.89
CA SER A 4 11.08 -10.92 15.70
C SER A 4 11.81 -9.73 15.06
N LYS A 5 13.07 -9.91 14.65
CA LYS A 5 13.84 -8.86 13.95
C LYS A 5 13.28 -8.52 12.57
N PHE A 6 12.75 -9.51 11.85
CA PHE A 6 12.06 -9.29 10.58
C PHE A 6 10.78 -8.47 10.75
N LYS A 7 10.02 -8.70 11.83
CA LYS A 7 8.81 -7.96 12.16
C LYS A 7 9.09 -6.53 12.59
N GLU A 8 10.01 -6.30 13.52
CA GLU A 8 10.35 -4.97 14.02
C GLU A 8 10.82 -4.04 12.90
N GLY A 9 11.71 -4.51 12.03
CA GLY A 9 12.17 -3.73 10.88
C GLY A 9 11.07 -3.41 9.86
N LEU A 10 9.97 -4.17 9.84
CA LEU A 10 8.82 -3.91 8.96
C LEU A 10 7.71 -3.11 9.64
N TYR A 11 7.60 -3.04 10.97
CA TYR A 11 6.56 -2.23 11.62
C TYR A 11 6.82 -0.73 11.49
N GLU A 12 8.08 -0.33 11.45
CA GLU A 12 8.47 1.09 11.31
C GLU A 12 9.18 1.37 9.98
N GLY A 13 9.48 0.31 9.22
CA GLY A 13 10.28 0.38 8.01
C GLY A 13 9.56 0.97 6.80
N GLN A 14 10.38 1.60 5.95
CA GLN A 14 10.02 1.98 4.60
C GLN A 14 10.47 0.91 3.59
N MET A 15 9.72 0.75 2.50
CA MET A 15 10.10 -0.12 1.39
C MET A 15 10.21 0.69 0.10
N LYS A 16 11.40 0.62 -0.52
CA LYS A 16 11.70 1.28 -1.81
C LYS A 16 11.93 0.25 -2.90
N GLY A 17 11.75 0.68 -4.16
CA GLY A 17 11.91 -0.13 -5.35
C GLY A 17 10.60 -0.80 -5.79
N ALA A 18 10.05 -0.33 -6.92
CA ALA A 18 8.71 -0.69 -7.38
C ALA A 18 8.50 -2.22 -7.49
N SER A 19 9.46 -2.95 -8.06
CA SER A 19 9.36 -4.42 -8.21
C SER A 19 9.41 -5.15 -6.87
N LYS A 20 10.16 -4.64 -5.88
CA LYS A 20 10.22 -5.23 -4.53
C LYS A 20 8.89 -5.01 -3.81
N VAL A 21 8.40 -3.78 -3.81
CA VAL A 21 7.10 -3.40 -3.22
C VAL A 21 5.97 -4.19 -3.85
N LYS A 22 5.91 -4.24 -5.18
CA LYS A 22 4.85 -4.94 -5.91
C LYS A 22 4.81 -6.44 -5.56
N ARG A 23 5.95 -7.12 -5.55
CA ARG A 23 6.06 -8.53 -5.11
C ARG A 23 5.59 -8.72 -3.67
N PHE A 24 5.97 -7.82 -2.77
CA PHE A 24 5.51 -7.86 -1.38
C PHE A 24 3.99 -7.71 -1.28
N LEU A 25 3.41 -6.72 -1.95
CA LEU A 25 1.97 -6.45 -1.94
C LEU A 25 1.17 -7.61 -2.53
N PHE A 26 1.59 -8.19 -3.66
CA PHE A 26 0.95 -9.40 -4.19
C PHE A 26 1.04 -10.58 -3.22
N GLY A 27 2.22 -10.80 -2.61
CA GLY A 27 2.40 -11.84 -1.60
C GLY A 27 1.42 -11.69 -0.43
N VAL A 28 1.32 -10.49 0.14
CA VAL A 28 0.41 -10.17 1.26
C VAL A 28 -1.07 -10.27 0.87
N ASN A 29 -1.42 -9.96 -0.37
CA ASN A 29 -2.77 -10.17 -0.88
C ASN A 29 -3.14 -11.67 -0.93
N GLY A 30 -2.16 -12.54 -1.13
CA GLY A 30 -2.31 -13.98 -1.29
C GLY A 30 -1.60 -14.44 -2.56
N ARG A 31 -0.88 -15.58 -2.52
CA ARG A 31 -0.11 -16.10 -3.66
C ARG A 31 -1.04 -16.82 -4.65
N PRO A 32 -1.33 -16.28 -5.83
CA PRO A 32 -1.96 -17.05 -6.89
C PRO A 32 -0.90 -17.94 -7.60
N PRO A 33 -1.33 -18.90 -8.44
CA PRO A 33 -0.42 -19.72 -9.25
C PRO A 33 0.59 -18.88 -10.06
N ARG A 34 1.79 -19.42 -10.31
CA ARG A 34 2.92 -18.70 -10.92
C ARG A 34 2.59 -18.00 -12.25
N SER A 35 1.82 -18.64 -13.13
CA SER A 35 1.41 -18.09 -14.42
C SER A 35 0.49 -16.86 -14.27
N TYR A 36 -0.45 -16.91 -13.33
CA TYR A 36 -1.34 -15.81 -12.98
C TYR A 36 -0.59 -14.63 -12.34
N GLN A 37 0.46 -14.93 -11.57
CA GLN A 37 1.35 -13.94 -10.97
C GLN A 37 2.06 -13.09 -12.03
N ILE A 38 2.62 -13.71 -13.08
CA ILE A 38 3.34 -13.00 -14.15
C ILE A 38 2.41 -12.05 -14.92
N PHE A 39 1.18 -12.50 -15.20
CA PHE A 39 0.20 -11.68 -15.89
C PHE A 39 -0.20 -10.44 -15.06
N LYS A 40 -0.60 -10.65 -13.79
CA LYS A 40 -0.97 -9.55 -12.89
C LYS A 40 0.20 -8.60 -12.60
N ASP A 41 1.43 -9.09 -12.52
CA ASP A 41 2.60 -8.25 -12.27
C ASP A 41 2.78 -7.15 -13.35
N ARG A 42 2.42 -7.47 -14.60
CA ARG A 42 2.50 -6.55 -15.74
C ARG A 42 1.34 -5.55 -15.81
N GLU A 43 0.18 -5.91 -15.29
CA GLU A 43 -1.03 -5.07 -15.33
C GLU A 43 -1.08 -4.07 -14.19
N PHE A 44 -0.56 -4.42 -13.02
CA PHE A 44 -0.63 -3.59 -11.84
C PHE A 44 0.59 -2.67 -11.69
N THR A 45 0.38 -1.56 -11.00
CA THR A 45 1.40 -0.59 -10.60
C THR A 45 1.27 -0.31 -9.10
N VAL A 46 2.37 0.11 -8.49
CA VAL A 46 2.35 0.57 -7.10
C VAL A 46 1.66 1.92 -7.07
N GLU A 47 0.67 2.04 -6.19
CA GLU A 47 0.00 3.30 -5.90
C GLU A 47 0.33 3.77 -4.49
N HIS A 48 0.56 5.09 -4.37
CA HIS A 48 0.79 5.76 -3.09
C HIS A 48 -0.51 6.43 -2.62
N ILE A 49 -1.02 6.02 -1.46
CA ILE A 49 -2.30 6.55 -0.95
C ILE A 49 -2.11 8.03 -0.55
N LEU A 50 -1.20 8.30 0.39
CA LEU A 50 -0.58 9.63 0.52
C LEU A 50 0.38 9.81 -0.67
N PRO A 51 0.19 10.81 -1.55
CA PRO A 51 0.94 10.92 -2.80
C PRO A 51 2.44 11.06 -2.59
N GLN A 52 3.24 10.44 -3.46
CA GLN A 52 4.68 10.64 -3.49
C GLN A 52 5.06 12.05 -3.97
N SER A 53 4.27 12.63 -4.88
CA SER A 53 4.50 13.98 -5.39
C SER A 53 4.08 15.03 -4.36
N ASN A 54 5.01 15.92 -4.04
CA ASN A 54 4.83 16.97 -3.05
C ASN A 54 3.76 18.00 -3.41
N GLN A 55 3.41 18.14 -4.69
CA GLN A 55 2.43 19.11 -5.18
C GLN A 55 1.03 18.95 -4.55
N HIS A 56 0.76 17.80 -3.92
CA HIS A 56 -0.52 17.53 -3.29
C HIS A 56 -0.46 17.50 -1.75
N TRP A 57 0.73 17.52 -1.12
CA TRP A 57 0.83 17.32 0.33
C TRP A 57 0.02 18.33 1.14
N ASN A 58 -0.03 19.59 0.70
CA ASN A 58 -0.81 20.65 1.38
C ASN A 58 -2.33 20.38 1.41
N SER A 59 -2.84 19.50 0.53
CA SER A 59 -4.26 19.09 0.54
C SER A 59 -4.57 17.96 1.53
N TRP A 60 -3.55 17.34 2.12
CA TRP A 60 -3.68 16.24 3.08
C TRP A 60 -3.49 16.76 4.51
N LYS A 61 -4.55 17.40 5.04
CA LYS A 61 -4.51 18.09 6.34
C LYS A 61 -4.14 17.21 7.53
N ALA A 62 -4.42 15.92 7.48
CA ALA A 62 -4.01 14.97 8.51
C ALA A 62 -2.47 14.86 8.69
N PHE A 63 -1.68 15.39 7.76
CA PHE A 63 -0.21 15.39 7.81
C PHE A 63 0.37 16.79 8.06
N GLU A 64 -0.45 17.79 8.39
CA GLU A 64 0.03 19.13 8.75
C GLU A 64 0.92 19.08 10.01
N GLY A 65 2.06 19.76 9.98
CA GLY A 65 3.06 19.69 11.05
C GLY A 65 3.94 18.43 11.06
N GLN A 66 3.76 17.53 10.10
CA GLN A 66 4.59 16.34 9.91
C GLN A 66 5.33 16.40 8.58
N ASP A 67 6.38 15.60 8.42
CA ASP A 67 7.07 15.42 7.15
C ASP A 67 6.48 14.21 6.39
N PRO A 68 5.76 14.41 5.25
CA PRO A 68 5.22 13.31 4.46
C PRO A 68 6.28 12.27 4.02
N ARG A 69 7.56 12.66 3.94
CA ARG A 69 8.66 11.76 3.57
C ARG A 69 8.85 10.58 4.52
N ASP A 70 8.42 10.72 5.78
CA ASP A 70 8.47 9.66 6.78
C ASP A 70 7.40 8.58 6.55
N TRP A 71 6.35 8.92 5.79
CA TRP A 71 5.13 8.14 5.62
C TRP A 71 4.99 7.53 4.22
N ILE A 72 5.41 8.25 3.17
CA ILE A 72 5.11 7.89 1.77
C ILE A 72 5.55 6.47 1.39
N ASN A 73 6.70 6.00 1.88
CA ASN A 73 7.26 4.69 1.53
C ASN A 73 6.94 3.57 2.54
N ARG A 74 6.12 3.84 3.57
CA ARG A 74 5.65 2.81 4.49
C ARG A 74 4.72 1.86 3.73
N ILE A 75 4.86 0.54 3.87
CA ILE A 75 4.00 -0.44 3.15
C ILE A 75 2.51 -0.25 3.46
N GLY A 76 2.17 0.30 4.63
CA GLY A 76 0.83 0.73 5.00
C GLY A 76 0.27 1.80 4.06
N ASN A 77 1.12 2.67 3.50
CA ASN A 77 0.76 3.70 2.52
C ASN A 77 0.75 3.22 1.05
N LEU A 78 1.18 1.98 0.80
CA LEU A 78 1.35 1.46 -0.55
C LEU A 78 0.25 0.44 -0.87
N THR A 79 -0.25 0.50 -2.10
CA THR A 79 -1.21 -0.48 -2.61
C THR A 79 -0.98 -0.79 -4.09
N LEU A 80 -1.79 -1.68 -4.65
CA LEU A 80 -1.75 -2.04 -6.07
C LEU A 80 -3.03 -1.59 -6.76
N LEU A 81 -2.87 -0.94 -7.92
CA LEU A 81 -3.93 -0.61 -8.87
C LEU A 81 -3.52 -1.04 -10.27
N THR A 82 -4.49 -1.31 -11.14
CA THR A 82 -4.20 -1.55 -12.56
C THR A 82 -3.61 -0.28 -13.18
N LYS A 83 -2.85 -0.42 -14.28
CA LYS A 83 -2.36 0.75 -15.04
C LYS A 83 -3.46 1.70 -15.47
N THR A 84 -4.67 1.19 -15.70
CA THR A 84 -5.83 2.00 -16.10
C THR A 84 -6.38 2.77 -14.91
N ASP A 85 -6.60 2.10 -13.78
CA ASP A 85 -7.16 2.71 -12.56
C ASP A 85 -6.16 3.65 -11.88
N ASN A 86 -4.86 3.39 -12.06
CA ASN A 86 -3.79 4.23 -11.53
C ASN A 86 -3.47 5.45 -12.41
N LYS A 87 -4.23 5.69 -13.50
CA LYS A 87 -4.10 6.94 -14.25
C LYS A 87 -4.72 8.05 -13.41
N PRO A 88 -3.93 9.02 -12.94
CA PRO A 88 -4.46 10.08 -12.11
C PRO A 88 -5.43 10.93 -12.95
N THR A 89 -6.70 10.94 -12.55
CA THR A 89 -7.55 12.08 -12.87
C THR A 89 -6.99 13.31 -12.14
N ARG A 90 -7.27 14.52 -12.62
CA ARG A 90 -6.74 15.79 -12.05
C ARG A 90 -6.90 15.91 -10.52
N ASN A 91 -7.87 15.20 -9.94
CA ASN A 91 -8.22 15.27 -8.52
C ASN A 91 -7.88 14.00 -7.73
N PHE A 92 -7.42 12.93 -8.37
CA PHE A 92 -7.21 11.63 -7.73
C PHE A 92 -6.23 11.69 -6.55
N ASN A 93 -5.22 12.57 -6.62
CA ASN A 93 -4.20 12.70 -5.57
C ASN A 93 -4.50 13.78 -4.51
N ARG A 94 -5.64 14.48 -4.61
CA ARG A 94 -5.94 15.62 -3.72
C ARG A 94 -6.50 15.21 -2.35
N SER A 95 -7.08 14.02 -2.23
CA SER A 95 -7.55 13.50 -0.94
C SER A 95 -7.78 12.01 -0.99
N PHE A 96 -7.84 11.38 0.18
CA PHE A 96 -8.18 9.97 0.32
C PHE A 96 -9.57 9.64 -0.22
N GLU A 97 -10.55 10.49 0.07
CA GLU A 97 -11.94 10.32 -0.38
C GLU A 97 -12.05 10.17 -1.90
N LYS A 98 -11.24 10.90 -2.67
CA LYS A 98 -11.21 10.77 -4.14
C LYS A 98 -10.65 9.43 -4.62
N LYS A 99 -9.87 8.74 -3.80
CA LYS A 99 -9.30 7.42 -4.12
C LYS A 99 -10.22 6.27 -3.71
N LYS A 100 -11.05 6.43 -2.65
CA LYS A 100 -11.88 5.37 -2.07
C LYS A 100 -12.77 4.64 -3.07
N ALA A 101 -13.38 5.36 -4.02
CA ALA A 101 -14.22 4.74 -5.04
C ALA A 101 -13.44 3.74 -5.90
N ILE A 102 -12.25 4.11 -6.39
CA ILE A 102 -11.38 3.23 -7.19
C ILE A 102 -10.87 2.06 -6.34
N PHE A 103 -10.54 2.31 -5.07
CA PHE A 103 -10.12 1.25 -4.18
C PHE A 103 -11.21 0.20 -4.01
N ARG A 104 -12.46 0.61 -3.76
CA ARG A 104 -13.60 -0.29 -3.55
C ARG A 104 -13.80 -1.28 -4.69
N GLU A 105 -13.64 -0.84 -5.94
CA GLU A 105 -13.80 -1.66 -7.14
C GLU A 105 -12.61 -2.57 -7.44
N CYS A 106 -11.49 -2.43 -6.72
CA CYS A 106 -10.29 -3.22 -6.98
C CYS A 106 -10.47 -4.69 -6.57
N SER A 107 -10.12 -5.62 -7.48
CA SER A 107 -10.18 -7.07 -7.21
C SER A 107 -9.17 -7.57 -6.14
N LEU A 108 -8.20 -6.75 -5.75
CA LEU A 108 -7.22 -7.11 -4.72
C LEU A 108 -7.76 -6.71 -3.34
N SER A 109 -7.96 -7.69 -2.46
CA SER A 109 -8.46 -7.49 -1.09
C SER A 109 -7.65 -6.45 -0.29
N ILE A 110 -6.33 -6.40 -0.44
CA ILE A 110 -5.48 -5.42 0.27
C ILE A 110 -5.72 -3.97 -0.18
N THR A 111 -6.31 -3.81 -1.37
CA THR A 111 -6.67 -2.51 -1.96
C THR A 111 -8.12 -2.20 -1.64
N SER A 112 -9.07 -3.11 -1.86
CA SER A 112 -10.50 -2.82 -1.65
C SER A 112 -10.86 -2.52 -0.21
N ARG A 113 -10.18 -3.16 0.76
CA ARG A 113 -10.33 -2.85 2.19
C ARG A 113 -9.89 -1.44 2.57
N LEU A 114 -9.16 -0.71 1.72
CA LEU A 114 -8.89 0.70 1.97
C LEU A 114 -10.18 1.53 2.01
N ALA A 115 -11.22 1.12 1.27
CA ALA A 115 -12.49 1.82 1.29
C ALA A 115 -13.21 1.74 2.65
N GLU A 116 -12.78 0.85 3.56
CA GLU A 116 -13.30 0.69 4.94
C GLU A 116 -12.73 1.74 5.90
N TYR A 117 -11.67 2.47 5.53
CA TYR A 117 -11.12 3.54 6.37
C TYR A 117 -11.94 4.81 6.19
N ASP A 118 -12.23 5.51 7.29
CA ASP A 118 -12.93 6.79 7.25
C ASP A 118 -12.04 7.87 6.62
N ASP A 119 -10.81 7.99 7.13
CA ASP A 119 -9.80 8.92 6.65
C ASP A 119 -8.40 8.28 6.60
N TRP A 120 -7.47 8.98 5.97
CA TRP A 120 -6.09 8.53 5.79
C TRP A 120 -5.13 9.46 6.49
N THR A 121 -4.74 9.04 7.68
CA THR A 121 -3.88 9.76 8.60
C THR A 121 -2.61 8.95 8.87
N PRO A 122 -1.61 9.52 9.56
CA PRO A 122 -0.50 8.77 10.17
C PRO A 122 -0.94 7.48 10.88
N GLU A 123 -1.98 7.56 11.72
CA GLU A 123 -2.52 6.43 12.49
C GLU A 123 -3.13 5.36 11.56
N SER A 124 -3.83 5.77 10.50
CA SER A 124 -4.33 4.85 9.47
C SER A 124 -3.19 4.11 8.77
N ILE A 125 -2.09 4.80 8.44
CA ILE A 125 -0.89 4.19 7.84
C ILE A 125 -0.28 3.17 8.81
N GLU A 126 -0.14 3.49 10.09
CA GLU A 126 0.42 2.56 11.09
C GLU A 126 -0.46 1.35 11.33
N LYS A 127 -1.78 1.56 11.47
CA LYS A 127 -2.75 0.47 11.61
C LYS A 127 -2.67 -0.47 10.41
N ARG A 128 -2.65 0.08 9.18
CA ARG A 128 -2.52 -0.73 7.98
C ARG A 128 -1.15 -1.39 7.88
N GLN A 129 -0.06 -0.70 8.22
CA GLN A 129 1.29 -1.28 8.26
C GLN A 129 1.29 -2.54 9.13
N ARG A 130 0.73 -2.46 10.35
CA ARG A 130 0.67 -3.59 11.27
C ARG A 130 -0.13 -4.76 10.69
N TYR A 131 -1.25 -4.47 10.04
CA TYR A 131 -2.03 -5.48 9.31
C TYR A 131 -1.20 -6.15 8.20
N MET A 132 -0.51 -5.37 7.37
CA MET A 132 0.31 -5.89 6.26
C MET A 132 1.47 -6.77 6.77
N VAL A 133 2.12 -6.38 7.88
CA VAL A 133 3.17 -7.18 8.53
C VAL A 133 2.61 -8.49 9.09
N LYS A 134 1.45 -8.46 9.75
CA LYS A 134 0.80 -9.68 10.26
C LYS A 134 0.49 -10.65 9.12
N ARG A 135 -0.12 -10.15 8.05
CA ARG A 135 -0.44 -10.92 6.84
C ARG A 135 0.81 -11.48 6.16
N ALA A 136 1.88 -10.69 6.08
CA ALA A 136 3.18 -11.11 5.56
C ALA A 136 3.70 -12.34 6.32
N VAL A 137 3.72 -12.24 7.65
CA VAL A 137 4.18 -13.33 8.52
C VAL A 137 3.33 -14.58 8.32
N GLU A 138 2.01 -14.46 8.20
CA GLU A 138 1.13 -15.60 7.89
C GLU A 138 1.50 -16.25 6.56
N VAL A 139 1.64 -15.47 5.48
CA VAL A 139 1.91 -15.99 4.13
C VAL A 139 3.28 -16.65 4.03
N TRP A 140 4.31 -16.06 4.61
CA TRP A 140 5.69 -16.55 4.49
C TRP A 140 6.09 -17.58 5.55
N ARG A 141 5.27 -17.80 6.60
CA ARG A 141 5.49 -18.89 7.57
C ARG A 141 5.19 -20.28 7.01
N PHE A 142 4.38 -20.39 5.95
CA PHE A 142 4.02 -21.67 5.32
C PHE A 142 5.05 -22.18 4.28
N ASP A 143 6.21 -21.52 4.15
CA ASP A 143 7.33 -22.05 3.33
C ASP A 143 8.34 -22.87 4.18
N ARG A 144 7.91 -23.49 5.29
CA ARG A 144 8.71 -24.48 6.03
C ARG A 144 8.21 -25.90 5.77
#